data_AF-A0A1F2R435-F1
#
_entry.id   AF-A0A1F2R435-F1
#
_cell.length_a   1.000
_cell.length_b   1.000
_cell.length_c   1.000
_cell.angle_alpha   90.00
_cell.angle_beta   90.00
_cell.angle_gamma   90.00
#
_symmetry.space_group_name_H-M   'P 1'
#
loop_
_entity.id
_entity.type
_entity.pdbx_description
1 polymer ?
#
loop_
_entity_poly.entity_id
_entity_poly.type
_entity_poly.pdbx_seq_one_letter_code
_entity_poly.pdbx_strand_id
1 'polypeptide(L)'
;MEFVRRFNIREGFVSLWSMHTTCALFINEFQTALLSDIRRFLEQMVARDAAWMHNDPQHSDCDRMNADSHIRALLLGHNLTLQVSGGEVVLGQWQRILMAELDGPRARSLRVQIFGVS
;
A
#
# COMPACT_ATOMS: atom_id res chain seq x y z
N MET A 1 -12.42 3.32 10.22
CA MET A 1 -11.98 4.42 11.12
C MET A 1 -12.29 4.18 12.58
N GLU A 2 -13.15 3.22 12.93
CA GLU A 2 -13.48 2.85 14.32
C GLU A 2 -12.26 2.50 15.20
N PHE A 3 -11.16 2.04 14.59
CA PHE A 3 -9.92 1.69 15.28
C PHE A 3 -9.37 2.85 16.13
N VAL A 4 -9.30 4.07 15.60
CA VAL A 4 -8.71 5.23 16.32
C VAL A 4 -9.53 5.63 17.54
N ARG A 5 -10.88 5.59 17.42
CA ARG A 5 -11.79 5.92 18.52
C ARG A 5 -11.56 5.06 19.77
N ARG A 6 -11.05 3.84 19.61
CA ARG A 6 -10.76 2.92 20.73
C ARG A 6 -9.54 3.34 21.57
N PHE A 7 -8.68 4.22 21.06
CA PHE A 7 -7.45 4.64 21.74
C PHE A 7 -7.56 5.99 22.46
N ASN A 8 -8.76 6.60 22.51
CA ASN A 8 -9.01 7.89 23.15
C ASN A 8 -8.05 9.02 22.70
N ILE A 9 -7.66 9.02 21.42
CA ILE A 9 -6.83 10.08 20.83
C ILE A 9 -7.75 11.05 20.11
N ARG A 10 -7.69 12.34 20.46
CA ARG A 10 -8.44 13.41 19.80
C ARG A 10 -7.64 14.06 18.67
N GLU A 11 -6.38 14.39 18.91
CA GLU A 11 -5.50 15.06 17.94
C GLU A 11 -4.19 14.29 17.81
N GLY A 12 -3.72 14.05 16.59
CA GLY A 12 -2.46 13.36 16.36
C GLY A 12 -2.31 12.73 14.98
N PHE A 13 -1.63 11.58 14.93
CA PHE A 13 -1.34 10.85 13.71
C PHE A 13 -1.51 9.34 13.87
N VAL A 14 -1.94 8.69 12.80
CA VAL A 14 -1.93 7.23 12.62
C VAL A 14 -0.99 6.91 11.47
N SER A 15 -0.02 6.05 11.73
CA SER A 15 0.88 5.51 10.70
C SER A 15 0.49 4.06 10.38
N LEU A 16 0.36 3.74 9.11
CA LEU A 16 0.05 2.42 8.57
C LEU A 16 1.22 1.94 7.72
N TRP A 17 1.65 0.69 7.92
CA TRP A 17 2.81 0.12 7.23
C TRP A 17 2.48 -1.27 6.68
N SER A 18 2.77 -1.50 5.41
CA SER A 18 2.91 -2.84 4.85
C SER A 18 4.22 -3.45 5.32
N MET A 19 4.16 -4.67 5.86
CA MET A 19 5.36 -5.44 6.23
C MET A 19 5.92 -6.25 5.05
N HIS A 20 5.51 -5.92 3.83
CA HIS A 20 5.80 -6.70 2.63
C HIS A 20 6.31 -5.80 1.51
N THR A 21 7.39 -6.21 0.86
CA THR A 21 8.02 -5.49 -0.27
C THR A 21 7.26 -5.61 -1.59
N THR A 22 6.25 -6.49 -1.65
CA THR A 22 5.36 -6.71 -2.81
C THR A 22 3.90 -6.37 -2.50
N CYS A 23 3.65 -5.55 -1.48
CA CYS A 23 2.32 -5.05 -1.14
C CYS A 23 2.43 -3.57 -0.77
N ALA A 24 1.56 -2.76 -1.35
CA ALA A 24 1.59 -1.30 -1.20
C ALA A 24 0.37 -0.76 -0.44
N LEU A 25 0.55 0.41 0.16
CA LEU A 25 -0.50 1.21 0.80
C LEU A 25 -0.49 2.60 0.20
N PHE A 26 -1.64 3.07 -0.30
CA PHE A 26 -1.74 4.38 -0.95
C PHE A 26 -3.14 4.98 -0.75
N ILE A 27 -3.28 6.29 -1.00
CA ILE A 27 -4.56 7.00 -0.93
C ILE A 27 -5.03 7.32 -2.35
N ASN A 28 -6.27 6.95 -2.67
CA ASN A 28 -6.92 7.34 -3.92
C ASN A 28 -8.45 7.23 -3.80
N GLU A 29 -9.18 7.44 -4.88
CA GLU A 29 -10.61 7.16 -4.97
C GLU A 29 -10.87 5.66 -5.19
N PHE A 30 -11.84 5.11 -4.46
CA PHE A 30 -12.27 3.72 -4.64
C PHE A 30 -13.38 3.63 -5.69
N GLN A 31 -12.99 3.63 -6.96
CA GLN A 31 -13.91 3.58 -8.10
C GLN A 31 -13.40 2.54 -9.11
N THR A 32 -14.28 1.65 -9.59
CA THR A 32 -13.91 0.45 -10.36
C THR A 32 -13.15 0.73 -11.66
N ALA A 33 -13.53 1.76 -12.41
CA ALA A 33 -12.84 2.14 -13.65
C ALA A 33 -11.45 2.70 -13.35
N LEU A 34 -11.34 3.58 -12.36
CA LEU A 34 -10.06 4.13 -11.91
C LEU A 34 -9.12 3.04 -11.38
N LEU A 35 -9.64 2.06 -10.64
CA LEU A 35 -8.85 0.90 -10.19
C LEU A 35 -8.32 0.08 -11.39
N SER A 36 -9.12 -0.03 -12.45
CA SER A 36 -8.68 -0.66 -13.71
C SER A 36 -7.62 0.17 -14.42
N ASP A 37 -7.77 1.50 -14.43
CA ASP A 37 -6.79 2.42 -15.03
C ASP A 37 -5.46 2.39 -14.27
N ILE A 38 -5.48 2.38 -12.92
CA ILE A 38 -4.28 2.25 -12.08
C ILE A 38 -3.58 0.93 -12.37
N ARG A 39 -4.32 -0.19 -12.47
CA ARG A 39 -3.73 -1.49 -12.81
C ARG A 39 -3.04 -1.43 -14.18
N ARG A 40 -3.74 -0.94 -15.20
CA ARG A 40 -3.19 -0.82 -16.57
C ARG A 40 -1.96 0.08 -16.60
N PHE A 41 -1.98 1.19 -15.87
CA PHE A 41 -0.84 2.10 -15.76
C PHE A 41 0.38 1.39 -15.14
N LEU A 42 0.20 0.65 -14.04
CA LEU A 42 1.29 -0.11 -13.41
C LEU A 42 1.84 -1.21 -14.33
N GLU A 43 0.98 -1.88 -15.11
CA GLU A 43 1.39 -2.88 -16.09
C GLU A 43 2.20 -2.27 -17.25
N GLN A 44 1.83 -1.07 -17.71
CA GLN A 44 2.56 -0.34 -18.74
C GLN A 44 3.91 0.19 -18.24
N MET A 45 3.95 0.71 -17.02
CA MET A 45 5.18 1.25 -16.43
C MET A 45 6.16 0.15 -16.01
N VAL A 46 5.65 -0.98 -15.56
CA VAL A 46 6.43 -2.10 -15.04
C VAL A 46 5.84 -3.40 -15.59
N ALA A 47 6.32 -3.84 -16.75
CA ALA A 47 5.90 -5.09 -17.36
C ALA A 47 6.33 -6.30 -16.51
N ARG A 48 5.48 -7.31 -16.43
CA ARG A 48 5.74 -8.52 -15.63
C ARG A 48 6.88 -9.36 -16.21
N ASP A 49 6.92 -9.45 -17.52
CA ASP A 49 7.77 -10.27 -18.37
C ASP A 49 9.01 -9.53 -18.90
N ALA A 50 9.26 -8.30 -18.43
CA ALA A 50 10.52 -7.64 -18.70
C ALA A 50 11.71 -8.45 -18.16
N ALA A 51 12.88 -8.27 -18.77
CA ALA A 51 14.13 -8.94 -18.42
C ALA A 51 14.72 -8.40 -17.10
N TRP A 52 13.98 -8.58 -16.01
CA TRP A 52 14.40 -8.18 -14.67
C TRP A 52 15.45 -9.15 -14.14
N MET A 53 16.60 -8.61 -13.71
CA MET A 53 17.66 -9.44 -13.12
C MET A 53 17.19 -10.20 -11.87
N HIS A 54 16.22 -9.67 -11.12
CA HIS A 54 15.66 -10.38 -9.97
C HIS A 54 14.88 -11.64 -10.38
N ASN A 55 14.43 -11.75 -11.64
CA ASN A 55 13.78 -12.96 -12.17
C ASN A 55 14.78 -13.87 -12.93
N ASP A 56 16.04 -13.46 -13.09
CA ASP A 56 17.04 -14.20 -13.83
C ASP A 56 17.83 -15.13 -12.89
N PRO A 57 17.80 -16.45 -13.10
CA PRO A 57 18.50 -17.42 -12.25
C PRO A 57 20.03 -17.28 -12.26
N GLN A 58 20.61 -16.56 -13.23
CA GLN A 58 22.04 -16.23 -13.23
C GLN A 58 22.40 -15.13 -12.21
N HIS A 59 21.42 -14.31 -11.83
CA HIS A 59 21.61 -13.11 -11.01
C HIS A 59 20.86 -13.16 -9.67
N SER A 60 19.82 -13.98 -9.54
CA SER A 60 18.98 -14.08 -8.35
C SER A 60 18.58 -15.54 -8.09
N ASP A 61 18.39 -15.88 -6.82
CA ASP A 61 17.81 -17.15 -6.37
C ASP A 61 16.27 -17.08 -6.24
N CYS A 62 15.63 -16.07 -6.84
CA CYS A 62 14.19 -15.85 -6.74
C CYS A 62 13.44 -16.81 -7.66
N ASP A 63 12.69 -17.73 -7.05
CA ASP A 63 11.84 -18.70 -7.73
C ASP A 63 10.46 -18.14 -8.10
N ARG A 64 10.03 -17.08 -7.41
CA ARG A 64 8.72 -16.43 -7.55
C ARG A 64 8.55 -15.64 -8.83
N MET A 65 9.65 -15.20 -9.43
CA MET A 65 9.67 -14.33 -10.61
C MET A 65 8.81 -13.05 -10.43
N ASN A 66 8.90 -12.39 -9.28
CA ASN A 66 8.02 -11.31 -8.85
C ASN A 66 8.69 -9.91 -8.85
N ALA A 67 9.74 -9.70 -9.65
CA ALA A 67 10.43 -8.41 -9.74
C ALA A 67 9.48 -7.23 -10.03
N ASP A 68 8.49 -7.44 -10.91
CA ASP A 68 7.46 -6.46 -11.22
C ASP A 68 6.69 -6.01 -9.98
N SER A 69 6.41 -6.93 -9.09
CA SER A 69 5.64 -6.71 -7.87
C SER A 69 6.40 -5.82 -6.89
N HIS A 70 7.72 -6.02 -6.78
CA HIS A 70 8.59 -5.16 -5.98
C HIS A 70 8.65 -3.74 -6.53
N ILE A 71 8.84 -3.59 -7.84
CA ILE A 71 9.00 -2.28 -8.47
C ILE A 71 7.66 -1.51 -8.47
N ARG A 72 6.53 -2.20 -8.72
CA ARG A 72 5.20 -1.59 -8.60
C ARG A 72 4.90 -1.15 -7.16
N ALA A 73 5.31 -1.95 -6.16
CA ALA A 73 5.16 -1.56 -4.75
C ALA A 73 6.01 -0.32 -4.41
N LEU A 74 7.22 -0.22 -4.96
CA LEU A 74 8.09 0.94 -4.83
C LEU A 74 7.43 2.22 -5.38
N LEU A 75 6.73 2.13 -6.52
CA LEU A 75 6.03 3.27 -7.13
C LEU A 75 4.84 3.76 -6.30
N LEU A 76 4.10 2.84 -5.66
CA LEU A 76 2.91 3.19 -4.88
C LEU A 76 3.24 3.61 -3.44
N GLY A 77 4.30 3.05 -2.85
CA GLY A 77 4.67 3.24 -1.46
C GLY A 77 4.12 2.14 -0.54
N HIS A 78 4.81 1.93 0.58
CA HIS A 78 4.50 0.86 1.54
C HIS A 78 3.94 1.38 2.87
N ASN A 79 3.81 2.69 3.04
CA ASN A 79 3.31 3.30 4.28
C ASN A 79 2.45 4.53 4.01
N LEU A 80 1.61 4.86 4.99
CA LEU A 80 0.77 6.04 5.02
C LEU A 80 0.81 6.66 6.42
N THR A 81 0.89 7.99 6.49
CA THR A 81 0.68 8.73 7.74
C THR A 81 -0.56 9.60 7.57
N LEU A 82 -1.51 9.42 8.47
CA LEU A 82 -2.85 10.01 8.42
C LEU A 82 -3.04 10.90 9.65
N GLN A 83 -3.65 12.07 9.45
CA GLN A 83 -3.97 12.96 10.56
C GLN A 83 -5.18 12.44 11.33
N VAL A 84 -5.19 12.65 12.64
CA VAL A 84 -6.34 12.47 13.52
C VAL A 84 -6.73 13.83 14.07
N SER A 85 -7.99 14.21 13.93
CA SER A 85 -8.55 15.43 14.50
C SER A 85 -9.99 15.20 14.96
N GLY A 86 -10.35 15.75 16.12
CA GLY A 86 -11.65 15.51 16.75
C GLY A 86 -11.94 14.03 17.05
N GLY A 87 -10.91 13.19 17.15
CA GLY A 87 -11.05 11.74 17.36
C GLY A 87 -11.31 10.93 16.08
N GLU A 88 -11.27 11.56 14.91
CA GLU A 88 -11.44 10.92 13.62
C GLU A 88 -10.17 11.01 12.78
N VAL A 89 -9.94 10.00 11.93
CA VAL A 89 -8.95 10.14 10.87
C VAL A 89 -9.47 11.11 9.81
N VAL A 90 -8.67 12.10 9.48
CA VAL A 90 -8.99 13.12 8.48
C VAL A 90 -8.71 12.59 7.08
N LEU A 91 -9.77 12.50 6.27
CA LEU A 91 -9.68 12.18 4.84
C LEU A 91 -10.61 13.13 4.06
N GLY A 92 -10.21 13.47 2.85
CA GLY A 92 -11.10 14.15 1.90
C GLY A 92 -12.27 13.26 1.46
N GLN A 93 -13.34 13.88 0.94
CA GLN A 93 -14.58 13.21 0.53
C GLN A 93 -14.35 11.94 -0.31
N TRP A 94 -13.42 12.02 -1.26
CA TRP A 94 -13.10 10.94 -2.22
C TRP A 94 -11.89 10.11 -1.82
N GLN A 95 -11.13 10.51 -0.80
CA GLN A 95 -9.94 9.78 -0.38
C GLN A 95 -10.31 8.48 0.33
N ARG A 96 -9.68 7.39 -0.08
CA ARG A 96 -9.77 6.06 0.53
C ARG A 96 -8.36 5.51 0.70
N ILE A 97 -8.14 4.82 1.81
CA ILE A 97 -6.91 4.08 2.07
C ILE A 97 -7.04 2.75 1.32
N LEU A 98 -6.16 2.52 0.36
CA LEU A 98 -6.16 1.35 -0.50
C LEU A 98 -4.91 0.51 -0.26
N MET A 99 -5.08 -0.81 -0.34
CA MET A 99 -3.99 -1.77 -0.32
C MET A 99 -3.91 -2.44 -1.69
N ALA A 100 -2.73 -2.43 -2.31
CA ALA A 100 -2.46 -3.18 -3.53
C ALA A 100 -1.65 -4.43 -3.22
N GLU A 101 -2.27 -5.59 -3.41
CA GLU A 101 -1.60 -6.88 -3.50
C GLU A 101 -1.04 -7.04 -4.92
N LEU A 102 0.27 -7.23 -5.04
CA LEU A 102 0.98 -7.26 -6.33
C LEU A 102 1.58 -8.65 -6.64
N ASP A 103 1.74 -9.50 -5.62
CA ASP A 103 2.36 -10.84 -5.69
C ASP A 103 1.44 -11.88 -5.01
N GLY A 104 0.15 -11.76 -5.25
CA GLY A 104 -0.90 -12.56 -4.60
C GLY A 104 -1.23 -13.89 -5.30
N PRO A 105 -2.05 -14.74 -4.66
CA PRO A 105 -2.67 -14.55 -3.34
C PRO A 105 -1.71 -14.90 -2.19
N ARG A 106 -1.60 -14.01 -1.19
CA ARG A 106 -0.75 -14.21 0.00
C ARG A 106 -1.41 -13.62 1.25
N ALA A 107 -1.10 -14.19 2.41
CA ALA A 107 -1.43 -13.55 3.67
C ALA A 107 -0.54 -12.31 3.86
N ARG A 108 -1.17 -11.14 4.03
CA ARG A 108 -0.48 -9.88 4.26
C ARG A 108 -0.70 -9.40 5.68
N SER A 109 0.28 -8.65 6.17
CA SER A 109 0.30 -8.09 7.51
C SER A 109 0.60 -6.61 7.42
N LEU A 110 -0.21 -5.83 8.14
CA LEU A 110 -0.06 -4.39 8.28
C LEU A 110 0.28 -4.07 9.73
N ARG A 111 1.13 -3.07 9.95
CA ARG A 111 1.38 -2.50 11.26
C ARG A 111 0.71 -1.14 11.36
N VAL A 112 0.17 -0.88 12.54
CA VAL A 112 -0.44 0.41 12.87
C VAL A 112 0.26 0.96 14.09
N GLN A 113 0.67 2.22 14.02
CA GLN A 113 1.19 2.98 15.14
C GLN A 113 0.39 4.27 15.26
N ILE A 114 0.05 4.66 16.50
CA ILE A 114 -0.71 5.87 16.75
C ILE A 114 0.04 6.72 17.76
N PHE A 115 0.07 8.03 17.52
CA PHE A 115 0.66 9.02 18.40
C PHE A 115 -0.26 10.23 18.47
N GLY A 116 -0.55 10.72 19.67
CA GLY A 116 -1.43 11.87 19.84
C GLY A 116 -1.80 12.13 21.28
N VAL A 117 -2.71 13.08 21.46
CA VAL A 117 -3.25 13.51 22.75
C VAL A 117 -4.77 13.33 22.79
N SER A 118 -5.31 13.15 24.00
CA SER A 118 -6.75 13.06 24.27
C SER A 118 -7.41 14.42 24.39
#